data_AF-A0A2E6U4C5-F1
#
_entry.id   AF-A0A2E6U4C5-F1
#
_cell.length_a   1.000
_cell.length_b   1.000
_cell.length_c   1.000
_cell.angle_alpha   90.00
_cell.angle_beta   90.00
_cell.angle_gamma   90.00
#
_symmetry.space_group_name_H-M   'P 1'
#
loop_
_entity.id
_entity.type
_entity.pdbx_description
1 polymer ?
#
loop_
_entity_poly.entity_id
_entity_poly.type
_entity_poly.pdbx_seq_one_letter_code
_entity_poly.pdbx_strand_id
1 'polypeptide(L)'
;MSDNRSSRGNNRGGGRRGRGSGGGRGSGGRGGNRSRRPKRYGSAPIADARARSADAIADANAKAEGRFDRDEPVMGFPKDMDEPRRFSFEWPLTPVPLATEEETAGLVVRKGEFGWLPDERVEEIAANLEGKAMSLEQALSLRSALLQQKTVYSHYKMQSRGRDLRAAYDKGVSIVELSKRFDFPPMNIFRTVLAEKGWGKTKIKESFKDPKRLKQREREEFEAAEAADRVSNVDQSESAEAADLFEEILADWFEDQGVRLRRQPEMVKEQSQEHGRPIRTPDLLFLDHVEINGEPVAWIDAKHFYGADVDFQRKKMAKQMNRYIEEWGAGAIVYRHGFCANLFIPGVTLLDAGPLDLSPLK
;
A
#
# COMPACT_ATOMS: atom_id res chain seq x y z
N MET A 1 2.64 38.08 42.35
CA MET A 1 3.26 39.40 42.60
C MET A 1 4.67 39.38 42.04
N SER A 2 4.89 40.23 41.04
CA SER A 2 6.14 40.93 40.73
C SER A 2 7.34 40.16 40.15
N ASP A 3 7.61 40.50 38.89
CA ASP A 3 8.87 40.39 38.13
C ASP A 3 10.14 40.75 38.92
N ASN A 4 11.31 40.19 38.56
CA ASN A 4 12.31 40.90 37.76
C ASN A 4 13.53 40.05 37.35
N ARG A 5 14.18 40.48 36.26
CA ARG A 5 15.25 39.82 35.48
C ARG A 5 16.69 40.07 35.96
N SER A 6 17.57 39.23 35.42
CA SER A 6 19.00 39.45 35.05
C SER A 6 20.04 39.28 36.18
N SER A 7 21.15 38.57 35.94
CA SER A 7 22.29 39.08 35.18
C SER A 7 23.18 37.98 34.57
N ARG A 8 23.82 38.35 33.45
CA ARG A 8 24.83 37.60 32.68
C ARG A 8 26.21 37.66 33.36
N GLY A 9 27.04 36.64 33.15
CA GLY A 9 28.48 36.71 33.37
C GLY A 9 29.22 35.62 32.59
N ASN A 10 29.96 36.01 31.56
CA ASN A 10 30.71 35.18 30.63
C ASN A 10 32.19 35.19 31.06
N ASN A 11 32.89 34.04 31.17
CA ASN A 11 34.36 34.07 31.08
C ASN A 11 34.99 32.75 30.58
N ARG A 12 36.15 32.92 29.93
CA ARG A 12 36.84 32.03 28.99
C ARG A 12 37.92 31.14 29.63
N GLY A 13 38.36 30.13 28.86
CA GLY A 13 39.69 29.49 28.91
C GLY A 13 39.73 28.24 29.80
N GLY A 14 40.27 27.07 29.45
CA GLY A 14 41.26 26.66 28.45
C GLY A 14 42.22 25.68 29.17
N GLY A 15 42.39 24.43 28.71
CA GLY A 15 43.33 23.51 29.38
C GLY A 15 43.21 22.01 29.12
N ARG A 16 43.80 21.58 28.00
CA ARG A 16 44.37 20.27 27.63
C ARG A 16 44.71 19.23 28.73
N ARG A 17 44.47 17.95 28.36
CA ARG A 17 45.29 16.70 28.44
C ARG A 17 44.81 15.58 29.38
N GLY A 18 44.51 14.44 28.75
CA GLY A 18 44.58 13.09 29.32
C GLY A 18 44.71 12.05 28.20
N ARG A 19 45.95 11.59 27.93
CA ARG A 19 46.28 10.50 27.01
C ARG A 19 46.00 9.16 27.70
N GLY A 20 45.29 8.25 27.03
CA GLY A 20 45.28 6.82 27.34
C GLY A 20 45.56 6.05 26.04
N SER A 21 46.76 5.48 25.96
CA SER A 21 47.24 4.62 24.87
C SER A 21 47.09 3.17 25.32
N GLY A 22 46.50 2.32 24.48
CA GLY A 22 46.49 0.87 24.62
C GLY A 22 46.11 0.22 23.31
N GLY A 23 47.12 -0.19 22.53
CA GLY A 23 46.96 -0.82 21.21
C GLY A 23 46.54 -2.29 21.28
N GLY A 24 46.00 -2.80 20.17
CA GLY A 24 45.64 -4.21 20.05
C GLY A 24 45.00 -4.59 18.71
N ARG A 25 45.83 -4.67 17.67
CA ARG A 25 45.82 -5.67 16.57
C ARG A 25 44.47 -6.17 16.02
N GLY A 26 44.21 -5.78 14.76
CA GLY A 26 43.95 -6.72 13.67
C GLY A 26 42.65 -7.54 13.68
N SER A 27 41.67 -7.10 12.91
CA SER A 27 41.09 -8.00 11.91
C SER A 27 40.69 -7.19 10.67
N GLY A 28 41.43 -7.41 9.58
CA GLY A 28 40.96 -7.04 8.25
C GLY A 28 39.73 -7.89 7.96
N GLY A 29 38.55 -7.35 8.24
CA GLY A 29 37.29 -7.91 7.80
C GLY A 29 37.25 -7.86 6.29
N ARG A 30 37.63 -8.99 5.67
CA ARG A 30 37.45 -9.28 4.25
C ARG A 30 36.06 -8.81 3.86
N GLY A 31 36.00 -7.72 3.09
CA GLY A 31 34.83 -7.29 2.36
C GLY A 31 34.51 -8.39 1.35
N GLY A 32 33.79 -9.41 1.82
CA GLY A 32 33.26 -10.47 0.99
C GLY A 32 32.39 -9.81 -0.05
N ASN A 33 32.87 -9.82 -1.28
CA ASN A 33 32.10 -9.49 -2.47
C ASN A 33 30.97 -10.52 -2.56
N ARG A 34 29.90 -10.30 -1.77
CA ARG A 34 28.64 -11.02 -1.92
C ARG A 34 28.16 -10.64 -3.31
N SER A 35 28.48 -11.49 -4.29
CA SER A 35 27.77 -11.60 -5.55
C SER A 35 26.31 -11.32 -5.24
N ARG A 36 25.83 -10.13 -5.58
CA ARG A 36 24.46 -9.70 -5.33
C ARG A 36 23.62 -10.56 -6.27
N ARG A 37 23.24 -11.76 -5.80
CA ARG A 37 22.23 -12.57 -6.48
C ARG A 37 21.06 -11.63 -6.80
N PRO A 38 20.56 -11.65 -8.04
CA PRO A 38 19.41 -10.84 -8.41
C PRO A 38 18.33 -11.01 -7.34
N LYS A 39 17.76 -9.89 -6.89
CA LYS A 39 16.69 -9.93 -5.91
C LYS A 39 15.53 -10.67 -6.59
N ARG A 40 15.16 -11.84 -6.06
CA ARG A 40 14.04 -12.66 -6.55
C ARG A 40 12.76 -11.81 -6.57
N TYR A 41 11.95 -11.96 -7.61
CA TYR A 41 10.60 -11.42 -7.62
C TYR A 41 9.73 -12.13 -6.57
N GLY A 42 8.72 -11.44 -6.04
CA GLY A 42 7.84 -12.02 -5.04
C GLY A 42 8.46 -12.17 -3.65
N SER A 43 7.70 -12.81 -2.77
CA SER A 43 8.11 -13.19 -1.42
C SER A 43 8.72 -14.61 -1.39
N ALA A 44 8.97 -15.11 -0.18
CA ALA A 44 9.33 -16.52 -0.02
C ALA A 44 8.16 -17.41 -0.45
N PRO A 45 8.40 -18.69 -0.79
CA PRO A 45 7.31 -19.63 -1.07
C PRO A 45 6.24 -19.60 0.04
N ILE A 46 4.97 -19.59 -0.36
CA ILE A 46 3.84 -19.53 0.57
C ILE A 46 3.85 -20.65 1.61
N ALA A 47 4.30 -21.85 1.25
CA ALA A 47 4.43 -22.97 2.19
C ALA A 47 5.38 -22.66 3.35
N ASP A 48 6.54 -22.06 3.06
CA ASP A 48 7.52 -21.65 4.07
C ASP A 48 7.00 -20.48 4.92
N ALA A 49 6.22 -19.59 4.32
CA ALA A 49 5.60 -18.47 5.03
C ALA A 49 4.51 -18.96 5.99
N ARG A 50 3.65 -19.89 5.54
CA ARG A 50 2.62 -20.54 6.37
C ARG A 50 3.24 -21.30 7.54
N ALA A 51 4.25 -22.13 7.28
CA ALA A 51 4.93 -22.89 8.33
C ALA A 51 5.53 -21.99 9.41
N ARG A 52 6.13 -20.85 9.02
CA ARG A 52 6.71 -19.88 9.97
C ARG A 52 5.68 -19.07 10.76
N SER A 53 4.43 -19.07 10.32
CA SER A 53 3.35 -18.29 10.92
C SER A 53 2.22 -19.17 11.46
N ALA A 54 2.46 -20.47 11.63
CA ALA A 54 1.45 -21.44 12.07
C ALA A 54 0.80 -21.05 13.41
N ASP A 55 1.61 -20.70 14.41
CA ASP A 55 1.09 -20.27 15.73
C ASP A 55 0.24 -19.00 15.61
N ALA A 56 0.71 -18.01 14.84
CA ALA A 56 -0.04 -16.77 14.62
C ALA A 56 -1.36 -16.98 13.86
N ILE A 57 -1.41 -17.96 12.95
CA ILE A 57 -2.63 -18.37 12.26
C ILE A 57 -3.59 -19.04 13.25
N ALA A 58 -3.09 -19.99 14.04
CA ALA A 58 -3.90 -20.67 15.05
C ALA A 58 -4.50 -19.70 16.07
N ASP A 59 -3.70 -18.74 16.55
CA ASP A 59 -4.15 -17.67 17.46
C ASP A 59 -5.23 -16.78 16.81
N ALA A 60 -5.05 -16.41 15.54
CA ALA A 60 -6.04 -15.62 14.80
C ALA A 60 -7.35 -16.39 14.61
N ASN A 61 -7.28 -17.67 14.26
CA ASN A 61 -8.45 -18.52 14.07
C ASN A 61 -9.20 -18.76 15.39
N ALA A 62 -8.48 -19.07 16.47
CA ALA A 62 -9.07 -19.22 17.80
C ALA A 62 -9.75 -17.93 18.28
N LYS A 63 -9.14 -16.76 18.02
CA LYS A 63 -9.75 -15.48 18.33
C LYS A 63 -11.02 -15.21 17.50
N ALA A 64 -11.03 -15.56 16.22
CA ALA A 64 -12.21 -15.39 15.36
C ALA A 64 -13.39 -16.23 15.83
N GLU A 65 -13.16 -17.47 16.26
CA GLU A 65 -14.20 -18.33 16.83
C GLU A 65 -14.65 -17.85 18.21
N GLY A 66 -13.70 -17.55 19.11
CA GLY A 66 -14.02 -17.16 20.48
C GLY A 66 -14.53 -15.73 20.66
N ARG A 67 -14.75 -14.96 19.57
CA ARG A 67 -15.12 -13.53 19.66
C ARG A 67 -16.50 -13.31 20.29
N PHE A 68 -17.40 -14.29 20.19
CA PHE A 68 -18.75 -14.22 20.75
C PHE A 68 -18.80 -14.57 22.24
N ASP A 69 -17.76 -15.22 22.77
CA ASP A 69 -17.68 -15.67 24.17
C ASP A 69 -16.87 -14.73 25.07
N ARG A 70 -16.52 -13.53 24.57
CA ARG A 70 -15.71 -12.56 25.32
C ARG A 70 -16.55 -11.86 26.39
N ASP A 71 -15.99 -11.74 27.60
CA ASP A 71 -16.61 -10.98 28.70
C ASP A 71 -16.78 -9.48 28.36
N GLU A 72 -15.81 -8.90 27.65
CA GLU A 72 -15.87 -7.52 27.17
C GLU A 72 -16.50 -7.46 25.77
N PRO A 73 -17.44 -6.53 25.51
CA PRO A 73 -18.03 -6.34 24.19
C PRO A 73 -16.97 -6.10 23.12
N VAL A 74 -17.05 -6.87 22.04
CA VAL A 74 -16.19 -6.72 20.87
C VAL A 74 -16.55 -5.43 20.13
N MET A 75 -15.54 -4.69 19.66
CA MET A 75 -15.77 -3.44 18.94
C MET A 75 -16.68 -3.68 17.71
N GLY A 76 -17.71 -2.85 17.55
CA GLY A 76 -18.65 -2.92 16.43
C GLY A 76 -19.82 -3.88 16.64
N PHE A 77 -19.86 -4.66 17.72
CA PHE A 77 -21.01 -5.51 18.02
C PHE A 77 -22.13 -4.67 18.66
N PRO A 78 -23.40 -4.90 18.27
CA PRO A 78 -24.55 -4.31 18.96
C PRO A 78 -24.57 -4.74 20.44
N LYS A 79 -25.13 -3.90 21.32
CA LYS A 79 -25.28 -4.21 22.74
C LYS A 79 -26.23 -5.38 22.99
N ASP A 80 -27.30 -5.43 22.20
CA ASP A 80 -28.30 -6.47 22.23
C ASP A 80 -28.24 -7.20 20.89
N MET A 81 -27.87 -8.48 20.90
CA MET A 81 -27.72 -9.31 19.72
C MET A 81 -28.26 -10.70 20.01
N ASP A 82 -29.01 -11.28 19.08
CA ASP A 82 -29.39 -12.70 19.20
C ASP A 82 -28.16 -13.60 19.06
N GLU A 83 -28.26 -14.83 19.55
CA GLU A 83 -27.20 -15.84 19.47
C GLU A 83 -26.62 -15.96 18.03
N PRO A 84 -25.28 -16.02 17.86
CA PRO A 84 -24.66 -16.10 16.55
C PRO A 84 -25.01 -17.41 15.85
N ARG A 85 -25.33 -17.32 14.56
CA ARG A 85 -25.56 -18.47 13.68
C ARG A 85 -24.23 -18.93 13.08
N ARG A 86 -24.21 -20.11 12.48
CA ARG A 86 -23.04 -20.66 11.78
C ARG A 86 -23.33 -20.82 10.30
N PHE A 87 -22.44 -20.28 9.47
CA PHE A 87 -22.45 -20.38 8.02
C PHE A 87 -21.09 -20.89 7.54
N SER A 88 -21.10 -21.75 6.51
CA SER A 88 -19.90 -22.24 5.84
C SER A 88 -20.10 -22.14 4.33
N PHE A 89 -19.09 -21.61 3.64
CA PHE A 89 -19.14 -21.33 2.21
C PHE A 89 -17.94 -21.93 1.49
N GLU A 90 -18.22 -22.53 0.33
CA GLU A 90 -17.20 -22.88 -0.66
C GLU A 90 -17.01 -21.69 -1.62
N TRP A 91 -15.79 -21.17 -1.68
CA TRP A 91 -15.43 -20.02 -2.49
C TRP A 91 -14.35 -20.41 -3.51
N PRO A 92 -14.72 -20.73 -4.75
CA PRO A 92 -13.76 -21.12 -5.78
C PRO A 92 -12.76 -19.98 -6.06
N LEU A 93 -11.49 -20.34 -6.22
CA LEU A 93 -10.38 -19.39 -6.41
C LEU A 93 -9.62 -19.67 -7.71
N THR A 94 -9.20 -18.60 -8.37
CA THR A 94 -8.43 -18.59 -9.61
C THR A 94 -7.21 -17.66 -9.51
N PRO A 95 -6.31 -17.88 -8.54
CA PRO A 95 -5.19 -16.97 -8.33
C PRO A 95 -4.16 -17.05 -9.47
N VAL A 96 -3.51 -15.93 -9.76
CA VAL A 96 -2.50 -15.85 -10.81
C VAL A 96 -1.20 -16.51 -10.33
N PRO A 97 -0.57 -17.42 -11.11
CA PRO A 97 0.71 -18.01 -10.74
C PRO A 97 1.82 -16.95 -10.59
N LEU A 98 2.67 -17.10 -9.57
CA LEU A 98 3.79 -16.18 -9.32
C LEU A 98 4.71 -16.02 -10.54
N ALA A 99 4.94 -17.09 -11.30
CA ALA A 99 5.76 -17.04 -12.51
C ALA A 99 5.15 -16.12 -13.59
N THR A 100 3.83 -16.18 -13.78
CA THR A 100 3.09 -15.30 -14.70
C THR A 100 3.14 -13.85 -14.23
N GLU A 101 3.01 -13.61 -12.92
CA GLU A 101 3.16 -12.27 -12.35
C GLU A 101 4.60 -11.72 -12.53
N GLU A 102 5.63 -12.53 -12.27
CA GLU A 102 7.04 -12.14 -12.44
C GLU A 102 7.35 -11.78 -13.90
N GLU A 103 6.89 -12.59 -14.85
CA GLU A 103 7.04 -12.30 -16.27
C GLU A 103 6.31 -11.00 -16.65
N THR A 104 5.07 -10.85 -16.21
CA THR A 104 4.26 -9.65 -16.51
C THR A 104 4.84 -8.39 -15.88
N ALA A 105 5.46 -8.49 -14.70
CA ALA A 105 6.15 -7.37 -14.07
C ALA A 105 7.28 -6.80 -14.95
N GLY A 106 8.00 -7.68 -15.66
CA GLY A 106 9.01 -7.29 -16.65
C GLY A 106 8.42 -6.63 -17.90
N LEU A 107 7.20 -6.99 -18.25
CA LEU A 107 6.48 -6.42 -19.39
C LEU A 107 5.91 -5.05 -19.08
N VAL A 108 5.29 -4.83 -17.93
CA VAL A 108 4.45 -3.63 -17.68
C VAL A 108 5.21 -2.41 -17.15
N VAL A 109 6.46 -2.56 -16.72
CA VAL A 109 7.29 -1.45 -16.20
C VAL A 109 8.50 -1.21 -17.11
N ARG A 110 8.56 -0.02 -17.72
CA ARG A 110 9.73 0.44 -18.48
C ARG A 110 10.37 1.67 -17.81
N LYS A 111 11.63 1.91 -18.17
CA LYS A 111 12.39 3.08 -17.69
C LYS A 111 11.73 4.37 -18.18
N GLY A 112 11.46 5.30 -17.27
CA GLY A 112 10.89 6.61 -17.58
C GLY A 112 9.37 6.62 -17.79
N GLU A 113 8.70 5.46 -17.75
CA GLU A 113 7.25 5.35 -17.92
C GLU A 113 6.53 5.36 -16.56
N PHE A 114 6.16 6.55 -16.07
CA PHE A 114 5.38 6.72 -14.84
C PHE A 114 3.92 7.18 -15.10
N GLY A 115 3.63 7.63 -16.32
CA GLY A 115 2.33 8.15 -16.73
C GLY A 115 1.38 7.10 -17.27
N TRP A 116 0.34 7.59 -17.95
CA TRP A 116 -0.54 6.77 -18.78
C TRP A 116 0.23 6.06 -19.88
N LEU A 117 -0.23 4.86 -20.23
CA LEU A 117 0.29 4.14 -21.38
C LEU A 117 -0.51 4.59 -22.61
N PRO A 118 0.14 4.91 -23.74
CA PRO A 118 -0.58 5.12 -24.99
C PRO A 118 -1.25 3.81 -25.44
N ASP A 119 -2.29 3.90 -26.25
CA ASP A 119 -3.09 2.75 -26.69
C ASP A 119 -2.24 1.64 -27.32
N GLU A 120 -1.31 2.00 -28.22
CA GLU A 120 -0.34 1.08 -28.83
C GLU A 120 0.43 0.25 -27.78
N ARG A 121 0.74 0.87 -26.64
CA ARG A 121 1.48 0.24 -25.55
C ARG A 121 0.58 -0.66 -24.70
N VAL A 122 -0.69 -0.31 -24.56
CA VAL A 122 -1.71 -1.16 -23.92
C VAL A 122 -1.97 -2.40 -24.78
N GLU A 123 -2.13 -2.22 -26.09
CA GLU A 123 -2.28 -3.30 -27.08
C GLU A 123 -1.05 -4.22 -27.09
N GLU A 124 0.17 -3.66 -27.05
CA GLU A 124 1.40 -4.45 -26.94
C GLU A 124 1.38 -5.34 -25.68
N ILE A 125 0.96 -4.80 -24.53
CA ILE A 125 0.84 -5.58 -23.30
C ILE A 125 -0.21 -6.67 -23.45
N ALA A 126 -1.38 -6.35 -24.02
CA ALA A 126 -2.46 -7.30 -24.24
C ALA A 126 -2.01 -8.49 -25.12
N ALA A 127 -1.33 -8.21 -26.24
CA ALA A 127 -0.80 -9.24 -27.13
C ALA A 127 0.22 -10.16 -26.42
N ASN A 128 1.08 -9.59 -25.55
CA ASN A 128 2.03 -10.37 -24.76
C ASN A 128 1.39 -11.18 -23.62
N LEU A 129 0.12 -10.93 -23.30
CA LEU A 129 -0.65 -11.66 -22.29
C LEU A 129 -1.53 -12.76 -22.90
N GLU A 130 -1.65 -12.85 -24.21
CA GLU A 130 -2.42 -13.91 -24.87
C GLU A 130 -1.95 -15.31 -24.41
N GLY A 131 -2.91 -16.14 -23.97
CA GLY A 131 -2.63 -17.48 -23.47
C GLY A 131 -2.03 -17.55 -22.07
N LYS A 132 -1.82 -16.43 -21.38
CA LYS A 132 -1.33 -16.39 -20.00
C LYS A 132 -2.49 -16.35 -19.00
N ALA A 133 -2.21 -16.80 -17.78
CA ALA A 133 -3.16 -16.78 -16.66
C ALA A 133 -3.25 -15.39 -15.99
N MET A 134 -3.15 -14.30 -16.76
CA MET A 134 -3.30 -12.93 -16.25
C MET A 134 -4.00 -12.06 -17.30
N SER A 135 -5.03 -11.32 -16.88
CA SER A 135 -5.76 -10.38 -17.74
C SER A 135 -5.02 -9.05 -17.91
N LEU A 136 -5.43 -8.27 -18.91
CA LEU A 136 -4.89 -6.92 -19.13
C LEU A 136 -5.14 -6.01 -17.91
N GLU A 137 -6.34 -6.06 -17.31
CA GLU A 137 -6.67 -5.27 -16.12
C GLU A 137 -5.77 -5.63 -14.92
N GLN A 138 -5.53 -6.93 -14.70
CA GLN A 138 -4.60 -7.40 -13.67
C GLN A 138 -3.19 -6.88 -13.92
N ALA A 139 -2.72 -6.91 -15.17
CA ALA A 139 -1.40 -6.42 -15.56
C ALA A 139 -1.26 -4.89 -15.37
N LEU A 140 -2.28 -4.11 -15.73
CA LEU A 140 -2.30 -2.66 -15.53
C LEU A 140 -2.39 -2.28 -14.04
N SER A 141 -3.08 -3.09 -13.24
CA SER A 141 -3.14 -2.95 -11.78
C SER A 141 -1.79 -3.31 -11.13
N LEU A 142 -1.15 -4.41 -11.57
CA LEU A 142 0.21 -4.79 -11.19
C LEU A 142 1.21 -3.67 -11.50
N ARG A 143 1.11 -3.05 -12.68
CA ARG A 143 1.93 -1.89 -13.04
C ARG A 143 1.82 -0.77 -12.01
N SER A 144 0.60 -0.42 -11.60
CA SER A 144 0.38 0.60 -10.56
C SER A 144 1.08 0.23 -9.25
N ALA A 145 0.95 -1.01 -8.79
CA ALA A 145 1.60 -1.48 -7.57
C ALA A 145 3.15 -1.40 -7.67
N LEU A 146 3.71 -1.81 -8.81
CA LEU A 146 5.15 -1.78 -9.06
C LEU A 146 5.70 -0.35 -9.15
N LEU A 147 4.98 0.55 -9.82
CA LEU A 147 5.38 1.96 -9.93
C LEU A 147 5.30 2.68 -8.58
N GLN A 148 4.32 2.37 -7.75
CA GLN A 148 4.26 2.87 -6.37
C GLN A 148 5.47 2.37 -5.56
N GLN A 149 5.79 1.08 -5.63
CA GLN A 149 6.97 0.51 -4.97
C GLN A 149 8.27 1.17 -5.46
N LYS A 150 8.43 1.29 -6.78
CA LYS A 150 9.58 1.94 -7.42
C LYS A 150 9.74 3.37 -6.92
N THR A 151 8.65 4.11 -6.82
CA THR A 151 8.62 5.50 -6.31
C THR A 151 9.12 5.59 -4.87
N VAL A 152 8.59 4.74 -3.98
CA VAL A 152 8.93 4.76 -2.56
C VAL A 152 10.38 4.32 -2.32
N TYR A 153 10.80 3.20 -2.91
CA TYR A 153 12.13 2.63 -2.64
C TYR A 153 13.27 3.37 -3.34
N SER A 154 12.99 4.15 -4.38
CA SER A 154 13.99 4.95 -5.09
C SER A 154 14.07 6.40 -4.62
N HIS A 155 13.20 6.83 -3.69
CA HIS A 155 13.12 8.22 -3.24
C HIS A 155 14.45 8.78 -2.69
N TYR A 156 15.14 8.04 -1.82
CA TYR A 156 16.43 8.50 -1.25
C TYR A 156 17.51 8.65 -2.34
N LYS A 157 17.50 7.75 -3.33
CA LYS A 157 18.42 7.78 -4.47
C LYS A 157 18.15 9.02 -5.33
N MET A 158 16.88 9.36 -5.54
CA MET A 158 16.49 10.61 -6.22
C MET A 158 16.96 11.83 -5.44
N GLN A 159 16.69 11.90 -4.14
CA GLN A 159 17.12 13.02 -3.28
C GLN A 159 18.64 13.24 -3.32
N SER A 160 19.41 12.15 -3.34
CA SER A 160 20.89 12.24 -3.46
C SER A 160 21.37 12.90 -4.76
N ARG A 161 20.52 12.96 -5.79
CA ARG A 161 20.78 13.60 -7.09
C ARG A 161 20.12 14.97 -7.23
N GLY A 162 19.60 15.56 -6.15
CA GLY A 162 18.87 16.82 -6.19
C GLY A 162 19.65 17.95 -6.89
N ARG A 163 20.93 18.09 -6.58
CA ARG A 163 21.81 19.08 -7.22
C ARG A 163 21.96 18.87 -8.73
N ASP A 164 22.09 17.63 -9.18
CA ASP A 164 22.20 17.29 -10.60
C ASP A 164 20.90 17.57 -11.35
N LEU A 165 19.76 17.21 -10.73
CA LEU A 165 18.43 17.49 -11.26
C LEU A 165 18.21 18.99 -11.41
N ARG A 166 18.54 19.77 -10.37
CA ARG A 166 18.46 21.23 -10.41
C ARG A 166 19.38 21.81 -11.48
N ALA A 167 20.63 21.37 -11.55
CA ALA A 167 21.58 21.90 -12.53
C ALA A 167 21.15 21.63 -13.98
N ALA A 168 20.53 20.48 -14.25
CA ALA A 168 19.97 20.18 -15.57
C ALA A 168 18.70 21.00 -15.85
N TYR A 169 17.81 21.16 -14.87
CA TYR A 169 16.64 22.04 -15.00
C TYR A 169 17.05 23.50 -15.27
N ASP A 170 18.03 24.03 -14.55
CA ASP A 170 18.53 25.40 -14.74
C ASP A 170 19.12 25.59 -16.16
N LYS A 171 19.59 24.51 -16.82
CA LYS A 171 20.04 24.49 -18.23
C LYS A 171 18.91 24.36 -19.26
N GLY A 172 17.66 24.28 -18.83
CA GLY A 172 16.49 24.22 -19.72
C GLY A 172 15.91 22.82 -19.95
N VAL A 173 16.45 21.77 -19.32
CA VAL A 173 15.87 20.41 -19.43
C VAL A 173 14.53 20.37 -18.68
N SER A 174 13.49 19.83 -19.32
CA SER A 174 12.15 19.77 -18.72
C SER A 174 12.05 18.70 -17.63
N ILE A 175 11.07 18.82 -16.74
CA ILE A 175 10.81 17.84 -15.67
C ILE A 175 10.51 16.46 -16.25
N VAL A 176 9.73 16.38 -17.34
CA VAL A 176 9.38 15.12 -18.00
C VAL A 176 10.62 14.46 -18.61
N GLU A 177 11.51 15.23 -19.24
CA GLU A 177 12.79 14.72 -19.74
C GLU A 177 13.70 14.23 -18.62
N LEU A 178 13.76 14.96 -17.51
CA LEU A 178 14.49 14.53 -16.32
C LEU A 178 13.92 13.21 -15.77
N SER A 179 12.60 13.05 -15.77
CA SER A 179 11.92 11.80 -15.37
C SER A 179 12.36 10.63 -16.22
N LYS A 180 12.32 10.78 -17.55
CA LYS A 180 12.76 9.75 -18.49
C LYS A 180 14.26 9.41 -18.32
N ARG A 181 15.09 10.44 -18.16
CA ARG A 181 16.55 10.29 -18.05
C ARG A 181 16.97 9.61 -16.74
N PHE A 182 16.45 10.09 -15.62
CA PHE A 182 16.85 9.66 -14.27
C PHE A 182 15.99 8.52 -13.71
N ASP A 183 14.88 8.20 -14.37
CA ASP A 183 13.95 7.13 -14.00
C ASP A 183 13.29 7.32 -12.63
N PHE A 184 12.79 8.53 -12.38
CA PHE A 184 12.00 8.88 -11.19
C PHE A 184 10.69 9.57 -11.59
N PRO A 185 9.64 9.53 -10.74
CA PRO A 185 8.36 10.15 -11.06
C PRO A 185 8.49 11.67 -11.31
N PRO A 186 7.86 12.21 -12.37
CA PRO A 186 7.95 13.63 -12.72
C PRO A 186 7.65 14.57 -11.56
N MET A 187 6.57 14.33 -10.80
CA MET A 187 6.19 15.21 -9.69
C MET A 187 7.19 15.18 -8.54
N ASN A 188 7.85 14.04 -8.34
CA ASN A 188 8.88 13.92 -7.31
C ASN A 188 10.19 14.59 -7.72
N ILE A 189 10.56 14.53 -9.01
CA ILE A 189 11.65 15.33 -9.55
C ILE A 189 11.36 16.80 -9.35
N PHE A 190 10.15 17.26 -9.70
CA PHE A 190 9.83 18.67 -9.61
C PHE A 190 9.88 19.20 -8.17
N ARG A 191 9.31 18.45 -7.22
CA ARG A 191 9.44 18.74 -5.78
C ARG A 191 10.90 18.84 -5.34
N THR A 192 11.76 17.96 -5.84
CA THR A 192 13.18 17.93 -5.52
C THR A 192 13.91 19.15 -6.10
N VAL A 193 13.64 19.50 -7.37
CA VAL A 193 14.20 20.70 -8.01
C VAL A 193 13.79 21.97 -7.26
N LEU A 194 12.52 22.12 -6.89
CA LEU A 194 12.04 23.28 -6.12
C LEU A 194 12.67 23.34 -4.72
N ALA A 195 12.82 22.21 -4.04
CA ALA A 195 13.50 22.14 -2.75
C ALA A 195 14.97 22.57 -2.85
N GLU A 196 15.69 22.15 -3.90
CA GLU A 196 17.06 22.56 -4.18
C GLU A 196 17.19 24.04 -4.59
N LYS A 197 16.09 24.65 -5.08
CA LYS A 197 15.97 26.10 -5.26
C LYS A 197 15.65 26.84 -3.94
N GLY A 198 15.63 26.14 -2.80
CA GLY A 198 15.41 26.70 -1.47
C GLY A 198 13.94 26.81 -1.06
N TRP A 199 13.01 26.16 -1.76
CA TRP A 199 11.59 26.22 -1.40
C TRP A 199 11.29 25.29 -0.22
N GLY A 200 10.57 25.80 0.78
CA GLY A 200 10.06 24.97 1.88
C GLY A 200 8.94 24.02 1.42
N LYS A 201 8.79 22.87 2.10
CA LYS A 201 7.77 21.86 1.79
C LYS A 201 6.35 22.43 1.75
N THR A 202 6.01 23.30 2.70
CA THR A 202 4.69 23.96 2.76
C THR A 202 4.45 24.83 1.54
N LYS A 203 5.43 25.67 1.16
CA LYS A 203 5.36 26.53 -0.02
C LYS A 203 5.14 25.70 -1.30
N ILE A 204 5.88 24.60 -1.47
CA ILE A 204 5.71 23.70 -2.63
C ILE A 204 4.29 23.12 -2.65
N LYS A 205 3.82 22.58 -1.51
CA LYS A 205 2.47 22.01 -1.38
C LYS A 205 1.38 23.03 -1.73
N GLU A 206 1.47 24.24 -1.21
CA GLU A 206 0.50 25.32 -1.48
C GLU A 206 0.55 25.78 -2.93
N SER A 207 1.74 25.84 -3.53
CA SER A 207 1.88 26.23 -4.94
C SER A 207 1.34 25.16 -5.89
N PHE A 208 1.40 23.88 -5.52
CA PHE A 208 0.80 22.80 -6.32
C PHE A 208 -0.73 22.75 -6.16
N LYS A 209 -1.27 23.18 -5.01
CA LYS A 209 -2.71 23.34 -4.82
C LYS A 209 -3.28 24.53 -5.61
N ASP A 210 -2.48 25.57 -5.81
CA ASP A 210 -2.84 26.75 -6.61
C ASP A 210 -1.70 27.08 -7.60
N PRO A 211 -1.61 26.33 -8.72
CA PRO A 211 -0.53 26.47 -9.71
C PRO A 211 -0.44 27.85 -10.35
N LYS A 212 -1.50 28.67 -10.25
CA LYS A 212 -1.51 30.07 -10.73
C LYS A 212 -0.48 30.94 -10.02
N ARG A 213 -0.03 30.54 -8.82
CA ARG A 213 1.03 31.23 -8.06
C ARG A 213 2.43 30.92 -8.57
N LEU A 214 2.59 29.91 -9.42
CA LEU A 214 3.86 29.59 -10.04
C LEU A 214 4.17 30.59 -11.16
N LYS A 215 5.47 30.86 -11.36
CA LYS A 215 5.91 31.57 -12.56
C LYS A 215 5.58 30.73 -13.80
N GLN A 216 5.49 31.37 -14.95
CA GLN A 216 5.08 30.72 -16.20
C GLN A 216 5.80 29.38 -16.45
N ARG A 217 7.14 29.36 -16.39
CA ARG A 217 7.91 28.12 -16.57
C ARG A 217 7.56 27.05 -15.54
N GLU A 218 7.60 27.37 -14.25
CA GLU A 218 7.26 26.41 -13.21
C GLU A 218 5.81 25.89 -13.31
N ARG A 219 4.87 26.70 -13.84
CA ARG A 219 3.49 26.29 -14.09
C ARG A 219 3.39 25.32 -15.26
N GLU A 220 4.03 25.63 -16.39
CA GLU A 220 4.07 24.72 -17.55
C GLU A 220 4.72 23.38 -17.18
N GLU A 221 5.79 23.40 -16.39
CA GLU A 221 6.46 22.20 -15.89
C GLU A 221 5.62 21.43 -14.87
N PHE A 222 4.82 22.12 -14.05
CA PHE A 222 3.85 21.50 -13.16
C PHE A 222 2.81 20.71 -13.96
N GLU A 223 2.14 21.36 -14.91
CA GLU A 223 1.07 20.79 -15.73
C GLU A 223 1.58 19.58 -16.53
N ALA A 224 2.76 19.71 -17.15
CA ALA A 224 3.38 18.60 -17.89
C ALA A 224 3.79 17.43 -16.98
N ALA A 225 4.32 17.72 -15.78
CA ALA A 225 4.71 16.69 -14.83
C ALA A 225 3.49 15.97 -14.22
N GLU A 226 2.42 16.70 -13.92
CA GLU A 226 1.17 16.16 -13.38
C GLU A 226 0.46 15.26 -14.39
N ALA A 227 0.39 15.67 -15.67
CA ALA A 227 -0.15 14.85 -16.75
C ALA A 227 0.67 13.56 -16.99
N ALA A 228 1.98 13.61 -16.74
CA ALA A 228 2.90 12.50 -16.95
C ALA A 228 3.11 11.58 -15.72
N ASP A 229 2.48 11.87 -14.57
CA ASP A 229 2.69 11.14 -13.31
C ASP A 229 1.39 10.50 -12.81
N ARG A 230 1.04 9.34 -13.40
CA ARG A 230 -0.16 8.59 -12.99
C ARG A 230 -0.06 8.09 -11.55
N VAL A 231 1.15 7.78 -11.07
CA VAL A 231 1.37 7.27 -9.71
C VAL A 231 0.92 8.29 -8.66
N SER A 232 1.12 9.57 -8.96
CA SER A 232 0.72 10.69 -8.09
C SER A 232 -0.70 11.20 -8.37
N ASN A 233 -1.24 10.94 -9.57
CA ASN A 233 -2.47 11.54 -10.12
C ASN A 233 -3.50 10.48 -10.59
N VAL A 234 -3.59 9.32 -9.94
CA VAL A 234 -4.64 8.34 -10.24
C VAL A 234 -5.99 9.05 -10.13
N ASP A 235 -6.78 9.08 -11.19
CA ASP A 235 -8.15 9.62 -11.16
C ASP A 235 -8.94 8.82 -10.12
N GLN A 236 -9.30 9.49 -9.02
CA GLN A 236 -9.79 8.83 -7.82
C GLN A 236 -11.32 8.69 -7.84
N SER A 237 -12.04 9.43 -8.69
CA SER A 237 -13.51 9.44 -8.65
C SER A 237 -14.15 8.20 -9.28
N GLU A 238 -13.80 7.86 -10.54
CA GLU A 238 -14.34 6.64 -11.18
C GLU A 238 -13.92 5.38 -10.43
N SER A 239 -12.71 5.38 -9.86
CA SER A 239 -12.21 4.27 -9.04
C SER A 239 -12.86 4.18 -7.66
N ALA A 240 -13.41 5.28 -7.12
CA ALA A 240 -14.05 5.28 -5.80
C ALA A 240 -15.47 4.74 -5.91
N GLU A 241 -16.27 5.24 -6.86
CA GLU A 241 -17.64 4.75 -7.08
C GLU A 241 -17.66 3.24 -7.38
N ALA A 242 -16.72 2.76 -8.22
CA ALA A 242 -16.60 1.34 -8.52
C ALA A 242 -16.05 0.51 -7.35
N ALA A 243 -15.31 1.12 -6.41
CA ALA A 243 -14.89 0.46 -5.18
C ALA A 243 -16.05 0.35 -4.18
N ASP A 244 -16.80 1.44 -3.98
CA ASP A 244 -17.97 1.49 -3.11
C ASP A 244 -19.03 0.48 -3.59
N LEU A 245 -19.33 0.46 -4.89
CA LEU A 245 -20.27 -0.52 -5.46
C LEU A 245 -19.77 -1.97 -5.35
N PHE A 246 -18.45 -2.19 -5.39
CA PHE A 246 -17.88 -3.52 -5.16
C PHE A 246 -18.05 -3.97 -3.71
N GLU A 247 -17.92 -3.06 -2.73
CA GLU A 247 -18.22 -3.32 -1.33
C GLU A 247 -19.70 -3.64 -1.12
N GLU A 248 -20.61 -2.92 -1.80
CA GLU A 248 -22.06 -3.19 -1.76
C GLU A 248 -22.40 -4.57 -2.31
N ILE A 249 -21.93 -4.93 -3.51
CA ILE A 249 -22.17 -6.25 -4.12
C ILE A 249 -21.69 -7.38 -3.19
N LEU A 250 -20.55 -7.18 -2.54
CA LEU A 250 -19.99 -8.15 -1.61
C LEU A 250 -20.84 -8.29 -0.36
N ALA A 251 -21.33 -7.19 0.21
CA ALA A 251 -22.22 -7.21 1.37
C ALA A 251 -23.57 -7.85 1.05
N ASP A 252 -24.18 -7.45 -0.06
CA ASP A 252 -25.45 -7.99 -0.54
C ASP A 252 -25.35 -9.52 -0.73
N TRP A 253 -24.25 -10.02 -1.30
CA TRP A 253 -24.05 -11.46 -1.46
C TRP A 253 -24.15 -12.25 -0.14
N PHE A 254 -23.54 -11.75 0.94
CA PHE A 254 -23.62 -12.42 2.24
C PHE A 254 -24.98 -12.25 2.92
N GLU A 255 -25.57 -11.05 2.84
CA GLU A 255 -26.89 -10.76 3.41
C GLU A 255 -27.99 -11.58 2.73
N ASP A 256 -27.90 -11.81 1.42
CA ASP A 256 -28.82 -12.67 0.65
C ASP A 256 -28.75 -14.14 1.10
N GLN A 257 -27.62 -14.59 1.65
CA GLN A 257 -27.49 -15.92 2.28
C GLN A 257 -27.99 -15.94 3.74
N GLY A 258 -28.45 -14.81 4.26
CA GLY A 258 -28.98 -14.66 5.62
C GLY A 258 -27.92 -14.39 6.68
N VAL A 259 -26.68 -14.08 6.29
CA VAL A 259 -25.60 -13.72 7.23
C VAL A 259 -25.83 -12.32 7.76
N ARG A 260 -25.73 -12.13 9.08
CA ARG A 260 -25.78 -10.80 9.70
C ARG A 260 -24.40 -10.18 9.72
N LEU A 261 -24.30 -8.93 9.29
CA LEU A 261 -23.05 -8.19 9.23
C LEU A 261 -23.26 -6.70 9.53
N ARG A 262 -22.17 -6.01 9.85
CA ARG A 262 -22.07 -4.55 9.87
C ARG A 262 -21.31 -4.09 8.64
N ARG A 263 -21.82 -3.09 7.93
CA ARG A 263 -21.10 -2.42 6.84
C ARG A 263 -20.22 -1.28 7.38
N GLN A 264 -19.15 -0.94 6.66
CA GLN A 264 -18.22 0.13 7.04
C GLN A 264 -18.88 1.45 7.49
N PRO A 265 -19.87 2.01 6.74
CA PRO A 265 -20.43 3.33 7.06
C PRO A 265 -21.09 3.39 8.44
N GLU A 266 -21.68 2.28 8.89
CA GLU A 266 -22.30 2.20 10.21
C GLU A 266 -21.25 2.29 11.33
N MET A 267 -20.16 1.53 11.19
CA MET A 267 -19.07 1.53 12.16
C MET A 267 -18.32 2.87 12.18
N VAL A 268 -18.12 3.49 11.02
CA VAL A 268 -17.54 4.84 10.91
C VAL A 268 -18.37 5.84 11.70
N LYS A 269 -19.70 5.81 11.54
CA LYS A 269 -20.63 6.71 12.23
C LYS A 269 -20.58 6.52 13.74
N GLU A 270 -20.68 5.28 14.22
CA GLU A 270 -20.67 4.95 15.66
C GLU A 270 -19.34 5.32 16.33
N GLN A 271 -18.21 4.88 15.75
CA GLN A 271 -16.88 5.14 16.33
C GLN A 271 -16.52 6.63 16.29
N SER A 272 -16.98 7.36 15.25
CA SER A 272 -16.77 8.82 15.20
C SER A 272 -17.55 9.53 16.30
N GLN A 273 -18.76 9.07 16.64
CA GLN A 273 -19.55 9.62 17.74
C GLN A 273 -18.93 9.28 19.11
N GLU A 274 -18.44 8.06 19.28
CA GLU A 274 -17.91 7.57 20.57
C GLU A 274 -16.47 8.05 20.84
N HIS A 275 -15.61 8.07 19.82
CA HIS A 275 -14.17 8.27 19.95
C HIS A 275 -13.65 9.50 19.19
N GLY A 276 -14.52 10.25 18.52
CA GLY A 276 -14.15 11.42 17.71
C GLY A 276 -13.47 11.10 16.38
N ARG A 277 -13.25 9.81 16.07
CA ARG A 277 -12.72 9.32 14.78
C ARG A 277 -12.97 7.82 14.61
N PRO A 278 -12.97 7.30 13.37
CA PRO A 278 -12.91 5.87 13.11
C PRO A 278 -11.59 5.27 13.65
N ILE A 279 -11.67 4.10 14.28
CA ILE A 279 -10.52 3.36 14.83
C ILE A 279 -10.24 2.12 13.97
N ARG A 280 -11.24 1.24 13.80
CA ARG A 280 -11.15 0.01 13.00
C ARG A 280 -12.48 -0.20 12.28
N THR A 281 -12.44 -0.17 10.96
CA THR A 281 -13.64 -0.23 10.12
C THR A 281 -13.32 -1.08 8.90
N PRO A 282 -13.36 -2.43 9.02
CA PRO A 282 -13.35 -3.30 7.85
C PRO A 282 -14.60 -3.01 7.00
N ASP A 283 -14.62 -3.48 5.77
CA ASP A 283 -15.75 -3.18 4.88
C ASP A 283 -16.98 -3.98 5.30
N LEU A 284 -16.76 -5.22 5.78
CA LEU A 284 -17.75 -6.06 6.44
C LEU A 284 -17.21 -6.60 7.77
N LEU A 285 -18.03 -6.57 8.81
CA LEU A 285 -17.80 -7.24 10.08
C LEU A 285 -18.95 -8.23 10.36
N PHE A 286 -18.65 -9.52 10.47
CA PHE A 286 -19.66 -10.55 10.66
C PHE A 286 -20.14 -10.66 12.10
N LEU A 287 -21.46 -10.63 12.27
CA LEU A 287 -22.18 -10.85 13.53
C LEU A 287 -22.58 -12.31 13.73
N ASP A 288 -22.21 -13.17 12.78
CA ASP A 288 -22.37 -14.62 12.81
C ASP A 288 -21.01 -15.32 12.64
N HIS A 289 -20.91 -16.59 13.02
CA HIS A 289 -19.76 -17.41 12.65
C HIS A 289 -19.81 -17.70 11.15
N VAL A 290 -18.77 -17.28 10.44
CA VAL A 290 -18.61 -17.50 9.00
C VAL A 290 -17.31 -18.25 8.79
N GLU A 291 -17.40 -19.34 8.03
CA GLU A 291 -16.27 -20.11 7.55
C GLU A 291 -16.25 -20.03 6.02
N ILE A 292 -15.08 -19.78 5.43
CA ILE A 292 -14.89 -19.78 3.97
C ILE A 292 -13.72 -20.70 3.65
N ASN A 293 -13.95 -21.71 2.82
CA ASN A 293 -12.95 -22.72 2.46
C ASN A 293 -12.29 -23.39 3.68
N GLY A 294 -13.06 -23.64 4.75
CA GLY A 294 -12.57 -24.25 5.98
C GLY A 294 -11.82 -23.33 6.94
N GLU A 295 -11.73 -22.02 6.65
CA GLU A 295 -11.07 -21.03 7.51
C GLU A 295 -12.11 -20.08 8.14
N PRO A 296 -12.00 -19.75 9.45
CA PRO A 296 -12.90 -18.80 10.10
C PRO A 296 -12.63 -17.37 9.59
N VAL A 297 -13.71 -16.65 9.29
CA VAL A 297 -13.67 -15.28 8.77
C VAL A 297 -14.54 -14.39 9.66
N ALA A 298 -13.92 -13.49 10.41
CA ALA A 298 -14.62 -12.54 11.27
C ALA A 298 -14.98 -11.23 10.58
N TRP A 299 -14.19 -10.84 9.59
CA TRP A 299 -14.32 -9.58 8.87
C TRP A 299 -13.83 -9.76 7.43
N ILE A 300 -14.29 -8.91 6.53
CA ILE A 300 -13.83 -8.84 5.15
C ILE A 300 -13.47 -7.40 4.80
N ASP A 301 -12.38 -7.25 4.06
CA ASP A 301 -11.96 -5.98 3.46
C ASP A 301 -11.84 -6.17 1.94
N ALA A 302 -12.54 -5.34 1.17
CA ALA A 302 -12.65 -5.42 -0.27
C ALA A 302 -11.56 -4.58 -0.93
N LYS A 303 -10.97 -5.10 -2.01
CA LYS A 303 -9.93 -4.41 -2.76
C LYS A 303 -10.29 -4.32 -4.24
N HIS A 304 -10.52 -3.10 -4.70
CA HIS A 304 -10.73 -2.76 -6.11
C HIS A 304 -9.42 -2.74 -6.92
N PHE A 305 -8.50 -3.67 -6.67
CA PHE A 305 -7.25 -3.80 -7.43
C PHE A 305 -6.75 -5.25 -7.38
N TYR A 306 -5.71 -5.55 -8.15
CA TYR A 306 -5.10 -6.88 -8.19
C TYR A 306 -4.12 -7.07 -7.00
N GLY A 307 -4.29 -8.15 -6.25
CA GLY A 307 -3.47 -8.52 -5.10
C GLY A 307 -2.08 -9.03 -5.49
N ALA A 308 -1.16 -8.13 -5.82
CA ALA A 308 0.18 -8.50 -6.28
C ALA A 308 1.15 -8.92 -5.15
N ASP A 309 2.08 -9.84 -5.43
CA ASP A 309 3.15 -10.25 -4.51
C ASP A 309 4.32 -9.23 -4.53
N VAL A 310 3.99 -7.97 -4.22
CA VAL A 310 4.89 -6.81 -4.21
C VAL A 310 5.16 -6.34 -2.78
N ASP A 311 6.43 -6.21 -2.39
CA ASP A 311 6.87 -5.97 -1.00
C ASP A 311 6.26 -4.73 -0.34
N PHE A 312 6.17 -3.62 -1.08
CA PHE A 312 5.56 -2.40 -0.55
C PHE A 312 4.06 -2.58 -0.25
N GLN A 313 3.31 -3.19 -1.17
CA GLN A 313 1.88 -3.45 -0.98
C GLN A 313 1.64 -4.44 0.15
N ARG A 314 2.37 -5.56 0.17
CA ARG A 314 2.26 -6.55 1.26
C ARG A 314 2.44 -5.94 2.63
N LYS A 315 3.50 -5.12 2.82
CA LYS A 315 3.76 -4.45 4.11
C LYS A 315 2.65 -3.50 4.50
N LYS A 316 2.10 -2.76 3.52
CA LYS A 316 0.98 -1.84 3.74
C LYS A 316 -0.29 -2.61 4.14
N MET A 317 -0.62 -3.68 3.42
CA MET A 317 -1.76 -4.54 3.69
C MET A 317 -1.64 -5.26 5.03
N ALA A 318 -0.51 -5.92 5.31
CA ALA A 318 -0.29 -6.58 6.61
C ALA A 318 -0.47 -5.63 7.79
N LYS A 319 0.02 -4.37 7.68
CA LYS A 319 -0.20 -3.35 8.72
C LYS A 319 -1.67 -2.97 8.89
N GLN A 320 -2.46 -2.99 7.82
CA GLN A 320 -3.91 -2.76 7.87
C GLN A 320 -4.62 -3.94 8.55
N MET A 321 -4.40 -5.15 8.03
CA MET A 321 -5.07 -6.36 8.48
C MET A 321 -4.73 -6.72 9.93
N ASN A 322 -3.48 -6.52 10.38
CA ASN A 322 -3.09 -6.80 11.75
C ASN A 322 -3.94 -6.04 12.78
N ARG A 323 -4.41 -4.83 12.46
CA ARG A 323 -5.31 -4.09 13.36
C ARG A 323 -6.66 -4.78 13.52
N TYR A 324 -7.14 -5.45 12.48
CA TYR A 324 -8.40 -6.19 12.50
C TYR A 324 -8.21 -7.54 13.18
N ILE A 325 -7.10 -8.24 12.90
CA ILE A 325 -6.73 -9.49 13.56
C ILE A 325 -6.57 -9.31 15.07
N GLU A 326 -5.98 -8.20 15.50
CA GLU A 326 -5.86 -7.87 16.92
C GLU A 326 -7.22 -7.80 17.63
N GLU A 327 -8.26 -7.31 16.95
CA GLU A 327 -9.59 -7.08 17.53
C GLU A 327 -10.53 -8.29 17.36
N TRP A 328 -10.65 -8.79 16.14
CA TRP A 328 -11.68 -9.75 15.73
C TRP A 328 -11.13 -11.13 15.38
N GLY A 329 -9.81 -11.30 15.28
CA GLY A 329 -9.19 -12.54 14.81
C GLY A 329 -9.11 -12.64 13.29
N ALA A 330 -9.00 -13.88 12.80
CA ALA A 330 -8.88 -14.18 11.38
C ALA A 330 -10.00 -13.53 10.53
N GLY A 331 -9.66 -13.17 9.30
CA GLY A 331 -10.59 -12.55 8.36
C GLY A 331 -10.20 -12.82 6.91
N ALA A 332 -10.78 -12.07 5.98
CA ALA A 332 -10.49 -12.23 4.56
C ALA A 332 -10.30 -10.91 3.83
N ILE A 333 -9.58 -10.98 2.71
CA ILE A 333 -9.55 -9.92 1.70
C ILE A 333 -10.15 -10.47 0.42
N VAL A 334 -11.08 -9.72 -0.18
CA VAL A 334 -11.62 -10.04 -1.51
C VAL A 334 -11.04 -9.06 -2.53
N TYR A 335 -10.26 -9.57 -3.48
CA TYR A 335 -9.70 -8.77 -4.57
C TYR A 335 -10.60 -8.84 -5.81
N ARG A 336 -11.12 -7.68 -6.26
CA ARG A 336 -11.94 -7.59 -7.48
C ARG A 336 -11.25 -8.19 -8.69
N HIS A 337 -9.98 -7.85 -8.88
CA HIS A 337 -9.18 -8.34 -10.01
C HIS A 337 -8.39 -9.61 -9.64
N GLY A 338 -8.73 -10.31 -8.56
CA GLY A 338 -7.98 -11.48 -8.09
C GLY A 338 -6.60 -11.14 -7.52
N PHE A 339 -5.80 -12.17 -7.26
CA PHE A 339 -4.54 -12.03 -6.52
C PHE A 339 -3.48 -13.05 -6.99
N CYS A 340 -2.23 -12.80 -6.60
CA CYS A 340 -1.10 -13.70 -6.84
C CYS A 340 -1.17 -14.91 -5.92
N ALA A 341 -1.00 -16.12 -6.46
CA ALA A 341 -1.02 -17.37 -5.71
C ALA A 341 0.05 -17.46 -4.60
N ASN A 342 1.11 -16.65 -4.68
CA ASN A 342 2.15 -16.60 -3.65
C ASN A 342 1.96 -15.44 -2.64
N LEU A 343 0.95 -14.59 -2.83
CA LEU A 343 0.60 -13.57 -1.85
C LEU A 343 0.11 -14.25 -0.56
N PHE A 344 0.63 -13.79 0.58
CA PHE A 344 0.30 -14.37 1.87
C PHE A 344 0.35 -13.32 2.98
N ILE A 345 -0.68 -13.35 3.83
CA ILE A 345 -0.79 -12.55 5.05
C ILE A 345 -1.29 -13.52 6.15
N PRO A 346 -0.56 -13.70 7.26
CA PRO A 346 -1.00 -14.58 8.35
C PRO A 346 -2.36 -14.17 8.91
N GLY A 347 -3.24 -15.15 9.16
CA GLY A 347 -4.59 -14.92 9.68
C GLY A 347 -5.56 -14.26 8.70
N VAL A 348 -5.22 -14.24 7.40
CA VAL A 348 -6.08 -13.65 6.36
C VAL A 348 -6.24 -14.61 5.18
N THR A 349 -7.49 -14.99 4.91
CA THR A 349 -7.88 -15.72 3.71
C THR A 349 -7.93 -14.75 2.52
N LEU A 350 -7.30 -15.12 1.40
CA LEU A 350 -7.33 -14.30 0.18
C LEU A 350 -8.34 -14.89 -0.79
N LEU A 351 -9.27 -14.05 -1.22
CA LEU A 351 -10.38 -14.39 -2.10
C LEU A 351 -10.32 -13.54 -3.37
N ASP A 352 -10.87 -14.06 -4.46
CA ASP A 352 -11.16 -13.28 -5.66
C ASP A 352 -12.68 -13.07 -5.80
N ALA A 353 -13.08 -12.19 -6.72
CA ALA A 353 -14.48 -11.88 -6.95
C ALA A 353 -15.24 -12.92 -7.81
N GLY A 354 -14.68 -14.11 -8.04
CA GLY A 354 -15.25 -15.11 -8.94
C GLY A 354 -16.72 -15.49 -8.66
N PRO A 355 -17.14 -15.67 -7.39
CA PRO A 355 -18.53 -15.99 -7.06
C PRO A 355 -19.53 -14.82 -7.12
N LEU A 356 -19.05 -13.58 -7.33
CA LEU A 356 -19.87 -12.37 -7.27
C LEU A 356 -20.40 -11.99 -8.65
N ASP A 357 -21.63 -11.48 -8.72
CA ASP A 357 -22.14 -10.85 -9.94
C ASP A 357 -21.59 -9.42 -10.05
N LEU A 358 -20.60 -9.24 -10.92
CA LEU A 358 -19.98 -7.95 -11.20
C LEU A 358 -20.64 -7.20 -12.36
N SER A 359 -21.79 -7.66 -12.87
CA SER A 359 -22.52 -6.97 -13.93
C SER A 359 -22.84 -5.49 -13.65
N PRO A 360 -23.08 -5.04 -12.40
CA PRO A 360 -23.31 -3.62 -12.11
C PRO A 360 -22.06 -2.73 -12.26
N LEU A 361 -20.86 -3.32 -12.37
CA LEU A 361 -19.57 -2.61 -12.48
C LEU A 361 -19.09 -2.47 -13.94
N LYS A 362 -19.92 -2.81 -14.92
CA LYS A 362 -19.56 -2.83 -16.35
C LYS A 362 -20.06 -1.63 -17.13
#